data_AF-V4MCS1-F1
#
_entry.id   AF-V4MCS1-F1
#
_cell.length_a   1.000
_cell.length_b   1.000
_cell.length_c   1.000
_cell.angle_alpha   90.00
_cell.angle_beta   90.00
_cell.angle_gamma   90.00
#
_symmetry.space_group_name_H-M   'P 1'
#
loop_
_entity.id
_entity.type
_entity.pdbx_description
1 polymer ?
#
loop_
_entity_poly.entity_id
_entity_poly.type
_entity_poly.pdbx_seq_one_letter_code
_entity_poly.pdbx_strand_id
1 'polypeptide(L)'
;MSLGQKSTVDPGAMLTSLLNKREKLRQEEIVIVYELESYLQESTHIGNALKGFEGFLSSSKSSASLRSRKFQPEDRVFSLSSVMSPAVYNFFFVFLVGWQLNHRQKSCFQIPF
;
A
#
# COMPACT_ATOMS: atom_id res chain seq x y z
N MET A 1 20.21 -20.52 45.26
CA MET A 1 19.62 -19.22 45.63
C MET A 1 19.18 -18.54 44.34
N SER A 2 17.88 -18.56 44.04
CA SER A 2 17.31 -17.91 42.86
C SER A 2 16.97 -16.47 43.23
N LEU A 3 17.59 -15.47 42.59
CA LEU A 3 17.05 -14.12 42.58
C LEU A 3 16.65 -13.80 41.15
N GLY A 4 15.34 -13.92 40.92
CA GLY A 4 14.68 -13.51 39.69
C GLY A 4 14.94 -12.04 39.43
N GLN A 5 15.57 -11.77 38.29
CA GLN A 5 15.76 -10.44 37.74
C GLN A 5 14.41 -9.96 37.21
N LYS A 6 13.57 -9.43 38.10
CA LYS A 6 12.34 -8.74 37.74
C LYS A 6 12.76 -7.36 37.25
N SER A 7 13.11 -7.27 35.96
CA SER A 7 13.23 -5.99 35.28
C SER A 7 11.91 -5.26 35.47
N THR A 8 11.93 -4.20 36.27
CA THR A 8 10.83 -3.23 36.35
C THR A 8 10.86 -2.44 35.05
N VAL A 9 10.45 -3.08 33.96
CA VAL A 9 10.26 -2.41 32.67
C VAL A 9 9.02 -1.55 32.87
N ASP A 10 9.21 -0.24 32.85
CA ASP A 10 8.08 0.69 32.82
C ASP A 10 7.17 0.28 31.66
N PRO A 11 5.91 -0.11 31.92
CA PRO A 11 5.00 -0.58 30.88
C PRO A 11 4.79 0.49 29.80
N GLY A 12 4.89 1.78 30.16
CA GLY A 12 4.85 2.90 29.21
C GLY A 12 6.05 2.91 28.26
N ALA A 13 7.27 2.78 28.78
CA ALA A 13 8.49 2.64 27.99
C ALA A 13 8.46 1.41 27.07
N MET A 14 7.93 0.27 27.54
CA MET A 14 7.78 -0.92 26.70
C MET A 14 6.77 -0.69 25.58
N LEU A 15 5.59 -0.13 25.90
CA LEU A 15 4.55 0.19 24.93
C LEU A 15 5.08 1.14 23.83
N THR A 16 5.75 2.22 24.22
CA THR A 16 6.33 3.19 23.28
C THR A 16 7.39 2.55 22.39
N SER A 17 8.24 1.68 22.92
CA SER A 17 9.21 0.93 22.11
C SER A 17 8.56 0.01 21.07
N LEU A 18 7.45 -0.66 21.43
CA LEU A 18 6.69 -1.53 20.53
C LEU A 18 5.99 -0.72 19.45
N LEU A 19 5.41 0.43 19.80
CA LEU A 19 4.78 1.35 18.84
C LEU A 19 5.80 1.91 17.85
N ASN A 20 6.98 2.34 18.33
CA ASN A 20 8.06 2.81 17.46
C ASN A 20 8.57 1.72 16.53
N LYS A 21 8.71 0.49 17.02
CA LYS A 21 9.11 -0.66 16.19
C LYS A 21 8.06 -0.96 15.12
N ARG A 22 6.78 -0.94 15.49
CA ARG A 22 5.65 -1.11 14.54
C ARG A 22 5.66 0.00 13.49
N GLU A 23 5.96 1.24 13.86
CA GLU A 23 6.04 2.35 12.92
C GLU A 23 7.20 2.15 11.95
N LYS A 24 8.39 1.85 12.45
CA LYS A 24 9.58 1.64 11.63
C LYS A 24 9.38 0.54 10.57
N LEU A 25 8.89 -0.63 11.00
CA LEU A 25 8.64 -1.75 10.07
C LEU A 25 7.61 -1.37 9.00
N ARG A 26 6.59 -0.59 9.37
CA ARG A 26 5.58 -0.12 8.43
C ARG A 26 6.16 0.79 7.36
N GLN A 27 7.03 1.72 7.75
CA GLN A 27 7.68 2.64 6.82
C GLN A 27 8.59 1.88 5.85
N GLU A 28 9.32 0.87 6.33
CA GLU A 28 10.19 0.04 5.50
C GLU A 28 9.40 -0.75 4.43
N GLU A 29 8.28 -1.38 4.79
CA GLU A 29 7.44 -2.10 3.82
C GLU A 29 6.87 -1.17 2.74
N ILE A 30 6.39 0.01 3.14
CA ILE A 30 5.79 0.98 2.22
C ILE A 30 6.82 1.47 1.20
N VAL A 31 8.02 1.84 1.67
CA VAL A 31 9.08 2.37 0.81
C VAL A 31 9.57 1.29 -0.17
N ILE A 32 9.79 0.07 0.30
CA ILE A 32 10.32 -1.00 -0.54
C ILE A 32 9.33 -1.36 -1.65
N VAL A 33 8.05 -1.57 -1.33
CA VAL A 33 7.06 -1.99 -2.35
C VAL A 33 6.80 -0.89 -3.38
N TYR A 34 6.68 0.36 -2.94
CA TYR A 34 6.34 1.47 -3.83
C TYR A 34 7.49 1.84 -4.79
N GLU A 35 8.74 1.83 -4.29
CA GLU A 35 9.92 2.14 -5.10
C GLU A 35 10.24 1.01 -6.07
N LEU A 36 10.13 -0.27 -5.66
CA LEU A 36 10.43 -1.40 -6.55
C LEU A 36 9.45 -1.54 -7.72
N GLU A 37 8.23 -1.01 -7.61
CA GLU A 37 7.28 -1.05 -8.72
C GLU A 37 7.74 -0.26 -9.95
N SER A 38 8.68 0.69 -9.79
CA SER A 38 9.33 1.36 -10.92
C SER A 38 10.05 0.38 -11.87
N TYR A 39 10.52 -0.76 -11.37
CA TYR A 39 11.12 -1.81 -12.21
C TYR A 39 10.13 -2.40 -13.21
N LEU A 40 8.83 -2.46 -12.87
CA LEU A 40 7.80 -2.94 -13.80
C LEU A 40 7.61 -1.99 -14.98
N GLN A 41 7.77 -0.69 -14.72
CA GLN A 41 7.74 0.33 -15.77
C GLN A 41 8.94 0.16 -16.72
N GLU A 42 10.15 0.02 -16.20
CA GLU A 42 11.38 -0.10 -16.99
C GLU A 42 11.45 -1.41 -17.80
N SER A 43 11.01 -2.52 -17.19
CA SER A 43 10.99 -3.86 -17.83
C SER A 43 9.89 -4.04 -18.88
N THR A 44 9.00 -3.06 -19.08
CA THR A 44 7.89 -3.14 -20.05
C THR A 44 8.33 -3.52 -21.47
N HIS A 45 9.56 -3.19 -21.88
CA HIS A 45 10.08 -3.48 -23.22
C HIS A 45 10.39 -4.97 -23.47
N ILE A 46 10.72 -5.73 -22.41
CA ILE A 46 10.98 -7.18 -22.46
C ILE A 46 9.71 -7.96 -22.08
N GLY A 47 8.85 -7.34 -21.27
CA GLY A 47 7.72 -8.00 -20.64
C GLY A 47 7.88 -7.98 -19.12
N ASN A 48 6.76 -8.09 -18.42
CA ASN A 48 6.75 -8.10 -16.96
C ASN A 48 5.56 -8.92 -16.45
N ALA A 49 5.46 -9.09 -15.13
CA ALA A 49 4.38 -9.86 -14.50
C ALA A 49 2.96 -9.34 -14.81
N LEU A 50 2.81 -8.07 -15.22
CA LEU A 50 1.51 -7.47 -15.55
C LEU A 50 1.13 -7.64 -17.02
N LYS A 51 2.10 -7.63 -17.93
CA LYS A 51 1.89 -7.66 -19.39
C LYS A 51 2.25 -9.00 -20.04
N GLY A 52 2.91 -9.89 -19.30
CA GLY A 52 3.46 -11.14 -19.81
C GLY A 52 4.76 -10.94 -20.59
N PHE A 53 5.36 -12.04 -21.02
CA PHE A 53 6.64 -12.09 -21.74
C PHE A 53 6.50 -12.60 -23.19
N GLU A 54 5.28 -12.86 -23.65
CA GLU A 54 4.99 -13.47 -24.96
C GLU A 54 5.58 -12.68 -26.13
N GLY A 55 5.63 -11.34 -26.01
CA GLY A 55 6.20 -10.49 -27.05
C GLY A 55 7.71 -10.63 -27.24
N PHE A 56 8.43 -11.03 -26.19
CA PHE A 56 9.87 -11.30 -26.24
C PHE A 56 10.16 -12.74 -26.65
N LEU A 57 9.30 -13.69 -26.26
CA LEU A 57 9.48 -15.12 -26.55
C LEU A 57 9.01 -15.50 -27.97
N SER A 58 8.18 -14.69 -28.61
CA SER A 58 7.69 -14.97 -29.96
C SER A 58 8.81 -14.81 -30.99
N SER A 59 9.21 -15.93 -31.62
CA SER A 59 10.18 -15.96 -32.73
C SER A 59 9.67 -15.26 -33.99
N SER A 60 8.37 -14.97 -34.06
CA SER A 60 7.72 -14.27 -35.17
C SER A 60 7.57 -12.78 -34.83
N LYS A 61 7.93 -11.90 -35.76
CA LYS A 61 7.84 -10.41 -35.67
C LYS A 61 6.39 -9.88 -35.62
N SER A 62 5.48 -10.58 -34.96
CA SER A 62 4.08 -10.20 -34.82
C SER A 62 3.64 -10.36 -33.37
N SER A 63 4.19 -9.51 -32.51
CA SER A 63 3.58 -9.17 -31.24
C SER A 63 3.48 -7.65 -31.23
N ALA A 64 2.38 -7.16 -31.79
CA ALA A 64 2.05 -5.75 -31.89
C ALA A 64 2.34 -5.08 -30.55
N SER A 65 3.22 -4.07 -30.61
CA SER A 65 3.35 -2.96 -29.67
C SER A 65 2.11 -2.86 -28.76
N LEU A 66 2.16 -3.53 -27.60
CA LEU A 66 1.26 -3.23 -26.50
C LEU A 66 1.69 -1.84 -26.07
N ARG A 67 1.05 -0.84 -26.69
CA ARG A 67 1.35 0.59 -26.54
C ARG A 67 1.83 0.83 -25.13
N SER A 68 3.09 1.26 -24.99
CA SER A 68 3.68 1.69 -23.73
C SER A 68 2.85 2.87 -23.21
N ARG A 69 1.73 2.54 -22.58
CA ARG A 69 0.90 3.49 -21.87
C ARG A 69 1.67 3.82 -20.61
N LYS A 70 1.69 5.10 -20.25
CA LYS A 70 2.34 5.58 -19.03
C LYS A 70 1.89 4.71 -17.86
N PHE A 71 2.85 4.27 -17.05
CA PHE A 71 2.61 3.49 -15.85
C PHE A 71 1.68 4.29 -14.94
N GLN A 72 0.44 3.81 -14.79
CA GLN A 72 -0.56 4.52 -14.02
C GLN A 72 -0.53 4.09 -12.55
N PRO A 73 -1.03 4.92 -11.62
CA PRO A 73 -1.18 4.54 -10.22
C PRO A 73 -1.99 3.25 -10.04
N GLU A 74 -2.92 2.97 -10.94
CA GLU A 74 -3.75 1.76 -10.92
C GLU A 74 -2.98 0.49 -11.31
N ASP A 75 -1.85 0.62 -12.02
CA ASP A 75 -0.99 -0.51 -12.42
C ASP A 75 -0.10 -1.00 -11.26
N ARG A 76 -0.06 -0.25 -10.15
CA ARG A 76 0.72 -0.51 -8.94
C ARG A 76 0.09 -1.57 -8.05
N VAL A 77 -0.17 -2.75 -8.61
CA VAL A 77 -0.93 -3.82 -7.94
C VAL A 77 -0.32 -4.30 -6.62
N PHE A 78 0.99 -4.18 -6.43
CA PHE A 78 1.65 -4.58 -5.18
C PHE A 78 1.40 -3.54 -4.10
N SER A 79 1.53 -2.26 -4.44
CA SER A 79 1.11 -1.15 -3.57
C SER A 79 -0.38 -1.23 -3.24
N LEU A 80 -1.23 -1.52 -4.23
CA LEU A 80 -2.69 -1.64 -4.05
C LEU A 80 -3.09 -2.84 -3.18
N SER A 81 -2.24 -3.86 -3.07
CA SER A 81 -2.48 -4.99 -2.16
C SER A 81 -2.31 -4.62 -0.68
N SER A 82 -1.67 -3.48 -0.38
CA SER A 82 -1.48 -2.98 0.98
C SER A 82 -2.45 -1.84 1.31
N VAL A 83 -3.23 -2.05 2.37
CA VAL A 83 -4.21 -1.07 2.90
C VAL A 83 -3.54 0.22 3.40
N MET A 84 -2.22 0.21 3.60
CA MET A 84 -1.43 1.34 4.09
C MET A 84 -0.43 1.87 3.04
N SER A 85 -0.61 1.56 1.76
CA SER A 85 0.26 2.11 0.72
C SER A 85 -0.14 3.54 0.30
N PRO A 86 0.82 4.43 -0.04
CA PRO A 86 0.62 5.73 -0.70
C PRO A 86 -0.45 5.74 -1.79
N ALA A 87 -0.50 4.70 -2.63
CA ALA A 87 -1.47 4.56 -3.72
C ALA A 87 -2.92 4.37 -3.24
N VAL A 88 -3.08 3.89 -2.00
CA VAL A 88 -4.33 3.42 -1.42
C VAL A 88 -4.93 4.44 -0.44
N TYR A 89 -4.10 5.27 0.22
CA TYR A 89 -4.58 6.32 1.13
C TYR A 89 -5.57 7.29 0.48
N ASN A 90 -5.41 7.64 -0.80
CA ASN A 90 -6.38 8.52 -1.47
C ASN A 90 -7.77 7.89 -1.53
N PHE A 91 -7.85 6.58 -1.77
CA PHE A 91 -9.12 5.88 -1.86
C PHE A 91 -9.76 5.71 -0.48
N PHE A 92 -9.01 5.23 0.52
CA PHE A 92 -9.54 5.05 1.88
C PHE A 92 -9.80 6.37 2.60
N PHE A 93 -9.02 7.42 2.37
CA PHE A 93 -9.28 8.73 2.97
C PHE A 93 -10.56 9.33 2.39
N VAL A 94 -10.77 9.29 1.07
CA VAL A 94 -12.01 9.77 0.45
C VAL A 94 -13.21 8.94 0.90
N PHE A 95 -13.06 7.60 0.99
CA PHE A 95 -14.16 6.73 1.44
C PHE A 95 -14.46 6.91 2.92
N LEU A 96 -13.45 7.01 3.78
CA LEU A 96 -13.61 7.18 5.23
C LEU A 96 -14.12 8.58 5.57
N VAL A 97 -13.57 9.63 4.95
CA VAL A 97 -14.07 11.02 5.11
C VAL A 97 -15.46 11.14 4.53
N GLY A 98 -15.72 10.57 3.35
CA GLY A 98 -17.05 10.53 2.73
C GLY A 98 -18.07 9.79 3.58
N TRP A 99 -17.70 8.64 4.16
CA TRP A 99 -18.52 7.88 5.10
C TRP A 99 -18.77 8.67 6.40
N GLN A 100 -17.75 9.31 6.97
CA GLN A 100 -17.86 10.15 8.17
C GLN A 100 -18.77 11.36 7.95
N LEU A 101 -18.66 12.03 6.79
CA LEU A 101 -19.54 13.13 6.41
C LEU A 101 -20.98 12.66 6.22
N ASN A 102 -21.19 11.53 5.55
CA ASN A 102 -22.52 10.96 5.32
C ASN A 102 -23.21 10.56 6.63
N HIS A 103 -22.45 9.99 7.57
CA HIS A 103 -22.97 9.64 8.90
C HIS A 103 -23.30 10.88 9.74
N ARG A 104 -22.52 11.97 9.65
CA ARG A 104 -22.87 13.24 10.31
C ARG A 104 -24.13 13.89 9.72
N GLN A 105 -24.28 13.89 8.41
CA GLN A 105 -25.45 14.49 7.75
C GLN A 105 -26.75 13.76 8.14
N LYS A 106 -26.70 12.43 8.35
CA LYS A 106 -27.84 11.63 8.80
C LYS A 106 -28.24 11.87 10.26
N SER A 107 -27.33 12.34 11.12
CA SER A 107 -27.66 12.74 12.50
C SER A 107 -28.30 14.12 12.60
N CYS A 108 -28.27 14.95 11.55
CA CYS A 108 -28.85 16.30 11.55
C CYS A 108 -30.25 16.39 10.92
N PHE A 109 -30.79 15.30 10.36
CA PHE A 109 -32.04 15.31 9.59
C PHE A 109 -33.24 14.63 10.26
N GLN A 110 -33.25 14.56 11.60
CA GLN A 110 -34.39 14.05 12.36
C GLN A 110 -34.79 15.03 13.48
N ILE A 111 -35.38 16.17 13.09
CA ILE A 111 -36.31 16.90 13.96
C ILE A 111 -37.49 17.36 13.09
N PRO A 112 -38.63 16.67 13.14
CA PRO A 112 -39.92 17.30 12.95
C PRO A 112 -40.60 17.44 14.32
N PHE A 113 -41.02 18.67 14.64
CA PHE A 113 -42.21 18.89 15.46
C PHE A 113 -43.42 18.96 14.54
#